data_AF-A0A0E3ZTM1-F1
#
_entry.id   AF-A0A0E3ZTM1-F1
#
_cell.length_a   1.000
_cell.length_b   1.000
_cell.length_c   1.000
_cell.angle_alpha   90.00
_cell.angle_beta   90.00
_cell.angle_gamma   90.00
#
_symmetry.space_group_name_H-M   'P 1'
#
loop_
_entity.id
_entity.type
_entity.pdbx_description
1 polymer ?
#
loop_
_entity_poly.entity_id
_entity_poly.type
_entity_poly.pdbx_seq_one_letter_code
_entity_poly.pdbx_strand_id
1 'polypeptide(L)'
;MAHQLKVTASNIIGLWFGADTPLRQYKIQSNPVLWDACLRAHIGFVPPSGATSLDQYRKSDKNAFALAVERELAQSAPNALHRQV
;
A
#
# COMPACT_ATOMS: atom_id res chain seq x y z
N MET A 1 20.81 5.00 -8.05
CA MET A 1 20.18 5.40 -6.78
C MET A 1 18.76 4.86 -6.76
N ALA A 2 18.37 4.07 -5.76
CA ALA A 2 17.01 3.53 -5.68
C ALA A 2 16.05 4.64 -5.21
N HIS A 3 14.95 4.85 -5.92
CA HIS A 3 13.94 5.83 -5.52
C HIS A 3 13.03 5.24 -4.46
N GLN A 4 13.27 5.60 -3.19
CA GLN A 4 12.44 5.17 -2.07
C GLN A 4 11.21 6.08 -1.94
N LEU A 5 10.02 5.52 -2.11
CA LEU A 5 8.76 6.22 -1.95
C LEU A 5 8.49 6.45 -0.46
N LYS A 6 8.04 7.66 -0.13
CA LYS A 6 7.42 7.92 1.18
C LYS A 6 6.12 7.13 1.25
N VAL A 7 5.87 6.48 2.38
CA VAL A 7 4.62 5.75 2.66
C VAL A 7 3.52 6.79 2.92
N THR A 8 2.89 7.24 1.85
CA THR A 8 1.74 8.15 1.87
C THR A 8 0.62 7.56 1.04
N ALA A 9 -0.63 7.89 1.39
CA ALA A 9 -1.79 7.41 0.66
C ALA A 9 -1.69 7.62 -0.87
N SER A 10 -1.26 8.79 -1.34
CA SER A 10 -1.11 9.06 -2.77
C SER A 10 -0.07 8.16 -3.45
N ASN A 11 1.05 7.89 -2.79
CA ASN A 11 2.09 7.03 -3.34
C ASN A 11 1.64 5.56 -3.35
N ILE A 12 0.97 5.11 -2.29
CA ILE A 12 0.39 3.75 -2.22
C ILE A 12 -0.64 3.57 -3.33
N ILE A 13 -1.57 4.52 -3.47
CA ILE A 13 -2.62 4.48 -4.49
C ILE A 13 -2.01 4.46 -5.89
N GLY A 14 -1.04 5.35 -6.16
CA GLY A 14 -0.37 5.41 -7.45
C GLY A 14 0.47 4.16 -7.76
N LEU A 15 1.08 3.55 -6.75
CA LEU A 15 1.85 2.32 -6.91
C LEU A 15 0.92 1.12 -7.17
N TRP A 16 -0.16 0.99 -6.40
CA TRP A 16 -1.05 -0.17 -6.48
C TRP A 16 -2.04 -0.10 -7.65
N PHE A 17 -2.78 1.00 -7.77
CA PHE A 17 -3.85 1.20 -8.77
C PHE A 17 -3.37 1.93 -10.04
N GLY A 18 -2.09 2.28 -10.14
CA GLY A 18 -1.54 2.91 -11.33
C GLY A 18 -1.48 1.97 -12.53
N ALA A 19 -1.50 2.54 -13.74
CA ALA A 19 -1.33 1.78 -14.98
C ALA A 19 0.01 1.03 -15.00
N ASP A 20 0.02 -0.15 -15.64
CA ASP A 20 1.25 -0.92 -15.81
C ASP A 20 2.16 -0.22 -16.83
N THR A 21 3.16 0.46 -16.30
CA THR A 21 4.12 1.26 -17.06
C THR A 21 5.53 0.94 -16.58
N PRO A 22 6.57 1.11 -17.42
CA PRO A 22 7.95 0.90 -17.00
C PRO A 22 8.33 1.70 -15.75
N LEU A 23 7.78 2.92 -15.61
CA LEU A 23 7.98 3.75 -14.43
C LEU A 23 7.36 3.13 -13.17
N ARG A 24 6.18 2.52 -13.28
CA ARG A 24 5.55 1.80 -12.16
C ARG A 24 6.34 0.56 -11.79
N GLN A 25 6.79 -0.23 -12.78
CA GLN A 25 7.62 -1.41 -12.54
C GLN A 25 8.93 -1.04 -11.84
N TYR A 26 9.59 0.04 -12.26
CA TYR A 26 10.77 0.57 -11.58
C TYR A 26 10.48 0.96 -10.12
N LYS A 27 9.33 1.59 -9.84
CA LYS A 27 8.91 1.93 -8.47
C LYS A 27 8.66 0.68 -7.62
N ILE A 28 8.05 -0.36 -8.19
CA ILE A 28 7.84 -1.65 -7.50
C ILE A 28 9.19 -2.28 -7.14
N GLN A 29 10.09 -2.40 -8.12
CA GLN A 29 11.43 -2.96 -7.92
C GLN A 29 12.26 -2.19 -6.89
N SER A 30 12.11 -0.87 -6.85
CA SER A 30 12.84 0.00 -5.92
C SER A 30 12.21 0.06 -4.52
N ASN A 31 10.99 -0.45 -4.34
CA ASN A 31 10.23 -0.37 -3.08
C ASN A 31 9.58 -1.72 -2.71
N PRO A 32 10.36 -2.81 -2.60
CA PRO A 32 9.81 -4.15 -2.38
C PRO A 32 8.99 -4.25 -1.08
N VAL A 33 9.45 -3.62 0.01
CA VAL A 33 8.72 -3.63 1.29
C VAL A 33 7.32 -3.02 1.18
N LEU A 34 7.20 -1.91 0.45
CA LEU A 34 5.91 -1.25 0.23
C LEU A 34 5.00 -2.09 -0.66
N TRP A 35 5.57 -2.70 -1.71
CA TRP A 35 4.83 -3.59 -2.59
C TRP A 35 4.30 -4.83 -1.85
N ASP A 36 5.14 -5.45 -1.02
CA ASP A 36 4.76 -6.62 -0.24
C ASP A 36 3.66 -6.29 0.78
N ALA A 37 3.71 -5.10 1.39
CA ALA A 37 2.63 -4.65 2.27
C ALA A 37 1.31 -4.44 1.52
N CYS A 38 1.35 -3.90 0.29
CA CYS A 38 0.17 -3.82 -0.56
C CYS A 38 -0.39 -5.22 -0.87
N LEU A 39 0.46 -6.19 -1.20
CA LEU A 39 0.05 -7.58 -1.44
C LEU A 39 -0.63 -8.18 -0.19
N ARG A 40 -0.02 -8.04 0.98
CA ARG A 40 -0.58 -8.54 2.25
C ARG A 40 -1.91 -7.89 2.59
N ALA A 41 -1.99 -6.56 2.48
CA ALA A 41 -3.22 -5.82 2.74
C ALA A 41 -4.35 -6.26 1.80
N HIS A 42 -4.04 -6.57 0.52
CA HIS A 42 -5.04 -6.93 -0.47
C HIS A 42 -5.78 -8.24 -0.15
N ILE A 43 -5.11 -9.25 0.42
CA ILE A 43 -5.67 -10.59 0.65
C ILE A 43 -6.97 -10.55 1.46
N GLY A 44 -7.04 -9.68 2.47
CA GLY A 44 -8.20 -9.58 3.37
C GLY A 44 -8.99 -8.28 3.23
N PHE A 45 -8.67 -7.43 2.26
CA PHE A 45 -9.27 -6.11 2.18
C PHE A 45 -10.68 -6.17 1.58
N VAL A 46 -11.66 -5.70 2.35
CA VAL A 46 -13.04 -5.52 1.89
C VAL A 46 -13.26 -4.04 1.57
N PRO A 47 -13.51 -3.66 0.30
CA PRO A 47 -13.76 -2.28 -0.05
C PRO A 47 -15.09 -1.79 0.54
N PRO A 48 -15.14 -0.58 1.11
CA PRO A 48 -16.35 -0.03 1.71
C PRO A 48 -17.49 0.17 0.71
N SER A 49 -17.20 0.33 -0.59
CA SER A 49 -18.22 0.42 -1.64
C SER A 49 -18.85 -0.93 -2.01
N GLY A 50 -18.27 -2.06 -1.57
CA GLY A 50 -18.66 -3.39 -2.03
C GLY A 50 -18.14 -3.74 -3.44
N ALA A 51 -17.19 -2.99 -3.99
CA ALA A 51 -16.56 -3.30 -5.28
C ALA A 51 -15.98 -4.72 -5.32
N THR A 52 -16.18 -5.43 -6.42
CA THR A 52 -15.71 -6.82 -6.58
C THR A 52 -14.39 -6.93 -7.35
N SER A 53 -13.95 -5.86 -8.01
CA SER A 53 -12.68 -5.79 -8.73
C SER A 53 -11.98 -4.44 -8.53
N LEU A 54 -10.65 -4.42 -8.67
CA LEU A 54 -9.84 -3.22 -8.47
C LEU A 54 -10.23 -2.06 -9.42
N ASP A 55 -10.69 -2.36 -10.63
CA ASP A 55 -11.15 -1.34 -11.59
C ASP A 55 -12.42 -0.61 -11.14
N GLN A 56 -13.23 -1.26 -10.30
CA GLN A 56 -14.45 -0.68 -9.73
C GLN A 56 -14.18 0.15 -8.47
N TYR A 57 -12.94 0.17 -7.95
CA TYR A 57 -12.63 0.89 -6.73
C TYR A 57 -12.83 2.38 -6.92
N ARG A 58 -13.68 2.94 -6.06
CA ARG A 58 -13.92 4.39 -5.96
C ARG A 58 -12.79 5.04 -5.17
N LYS A 59 -12.79 6.37 -5.14
CA LYS A 59 -11.84 7.15 -4.34
C LYS A 59 -11.84 6.73 -2.86
N SER A 60 -13.01 6.44 -2.29
CA SER A 60 -13.16 5.93 -0.92
C SER A 60 -12.45 4.60 -0.71
N ASP A 61 -12.56 3.67 -1.66
CA ASP A 61 -11.95 2.34 -1.55
C ASP A 61 -10.44 2.42 -1.66
N LYS A 62 -9.93 3.24 -2.60
CA LYS A 62 -8.49 3.47 -2.78
C LYS A 62 -7.87 4.09 -1.53
N ASN A 63 -8.55 5.05 -0.90
CA ASN A 63 -8.10 5.65 0.36
C ASN A 63 -8.14 4.64 1.52
N ALA A 64 -9.23 3.87 1.65
CA ALA A 64 -9.34 2.85 2.68
C ALA A 64 -8.27 1.75 2.53
N PHE A 65 -7.97 1.36 1.29
CA PHE A 65 -6.89 0.42 0.99
C PHE A 65 -5.53 1.00 1.39
N ALA A 66 -5.26 2.26 1.06
CA ALA A 66 -4.01 2.89 1.44
C ALA A 66 -3.80 2.95 2.96
N LEU A 67 -4.87 3.25 3.72
CA LEU A 67 -4.85 3.19 5.18
C LEU A 67 -4.60 1.78 5.71
N ALA A 68 -5.16 0.75 5.05
CA ALA A 68 -4.90 -0.65 5.41
C ALA A 68 -3.42 -1.01 5.21
N VAL A 69 -2.80 -0.55 4.12
CA VAL A 69 -1.36 -0.74 3.85
C VAL A 69 -0.49 0.00 4.87
N GLU A 70 -0.82 1.25 5.21
CA GLU A 70 -0.11 2.02 6.23
C GLU A 70 -0.12 1.30 7.59
N ARG A 71 -1.27 0.73 7.98
CA ARG A 71 -1.40 -0.07 9.20
C ARG A 71 -0.58 -1.35 9.15
N GLU A 72 -0.59 -2.04 8.02
CA GLU A 72 0.18 -3.27 7.83
C GLU A 72 1.69 -3.00 8.01
N LEU A 73 2.20 -1.92 7.39
CA LEU A 73 3.60 -1.51 7.54
C LEU A 73 3.94 -1.11 8.98
N ALA A 74 3.03 -0.40 9.66
CA ALA A 74 3.23 -0.02 11.05
C ALA A 74 3.28 -1.24 12.00
N GLN A 75 2.50 -2.29 11.70
CA GLN A 75 2.47 -3.53 12.48
C GLN A 75 3.66 -4.45 12.16
N SER A 76 4.13 -4.43 10.91
CA SER A 76 5.28 -5.20 10.44
C SER A 76 6.64 -4.58 10.81
N ALA A 77 6.69 -3.33 11.29
CA ALA A 77 7.90 -2.73 11.82
C ALA A 77 8.18 -3.28 13.24
N PRO A 78 9.27 -4.04 13.47
CA PRO A 78 9.61 -4.50 14.80
C PRO A 78 10.03 -3.29 15.65
N ASN A 79 9.11 -2.85 16.51
CA ASN A 79 9.38 -2.20 17.79
C ASN A 79 10.35 -0.99 17.75
N ALA A 80 9.85 0.16 17.33
CA ALA A 80 10.47 1.46 17.63
C ALA A 80 9.66 2.23 18.69
N LEU A 81 9.31 1.60 19.81
CA LEU A 81 9.16 2.27 21.12
C LEU A 81 9.14 1.24 22.27
N HIS A 82 10.30 1.10 22.93
CA HIS A 82 10.45 0.89 24.39
C HIS A 82 9.26 1.48 25.18
N ARG A 83 8.76 0.96 26.31
CA ARG A 83 9.42 0.30 27.45
C ARG A 83 8.32 -0.20 28.42
N GLN A 84 8.65 -1.28 29.12
CA GLN A 84 8.24 -1.67 30.47
C GLN A 84 7.27 -0.74 31.24
N VAL A 85 6.20 -1.35 31.75
CA VAL A 85 5.78 -1.23 33.15
C VAL A 85 5.47 -2.63 33.67
#